data_AF-A0A2H0IBR7-F1
#
_entry.id   AF-A0A2H0IBR7-F1
#
_cell.length_a   1.000
_cell.length_b   1.000
_cell.length_c   1.000
_cell.angle_alpha   90.00
_cell.angle_beta   90.00
_cell.angle_gamma   90.00
#
_symmetry.space_group_name_H-M   'P 1'
#
loop_
_entity.id
_entity.type
_entity.pdbx_description
1 polymer ?
#
loop_
_entity_poly.entity_id
_entity_poly.type
_entity_poly.pdbx_seq_one_letter_code
_entity_poly.pdbx_strand_id
1 'polypeptide(L)'
;MLKNHYAIEENLLWACCRKACGSTKEDAFFQDSLDQLDYQKLLFLAQEHRLLLIVNHYFIRVYKHTLNEETVSQFHAASKKIIFGQLQLSAELCKIQQSLLDVGVKHLFLKGPLLGKQLFGDTLLRYSGDIDFLVPPSEIEKAHICMTQLGYTTDCSIKTMHRYAKRKTLGQKDTVYHHPGSPFRVELHW
;
A
#
# COMPACT_ATOMS: atom_id res chain seq x y z
N MET A 1 -14.21 -15.31 26.34
CA MET A 1 -13.91 -16.06 25.09
C MET A 1 -14.92 -15.63 24.03
N LEU A 2 -14.51 -14.84 23.04
CA LEU A 2 -15.39 -14.51 21.92
C LEU A 2 -15.45 -15.74 20.99
N LYS A 3 -16.60 -16.41 20.93
CA LYS A 3 -16.88 -17.42 19.90
C LYS A 3 -17.07 -16.69 18.56
N ASN A 4 -15.98 -16.53 17.82
CA ASN A 4 -15.99 -15.83 16.54
C ASN A 4 -16.86 -16.57 15.52
N HIS A 5 -17.84 -15.85 14.95
CA HIS A 5 -18.76 -16.27 13.88
C HIS A 5 -18.16 -16.11 12.47
N TYR A 6 -16.83 -15.99 12.36
CA TYR A 6 -16.16 -15.74 11.09
C TYR A 6 -15.87 -17.05 10.35
N ALA A 7 -15.93 -16.99 9.02
CA ALA A 7 -15.58 -18.13 8.18
C ALA A 7 -14.09 -18.51 8.36
N ILE A 8 -13.76 -19.76 8.08
CA ILE A 8 -12.41 -20.30 8.27
C ILE A 8 -11.34 -19.50 7.50
N GLU A 9 -11.67 -18.97 6.33
CA GLU A 9 -10.78 -18.12 5.53
C GLU A 9 -10.47 -16.78 6.22
N GLU A 10 -11.46 -16.15 6.85
CA GLU A 10 -11.28 -14.88 7.57
C GLU A 10 -10.39 -15.10 8.81
N ASN A 11 -10.60 -16.19 9.53
CA ASN A 11 -9.73 -16.57 10.65
C ASN A 11 -8.28 -16.80 10.19
N LEU A 12 -8.09 -17.38 9.01
CA LEU A 12 -6.77 -17.55 8.39
C LEU A 12 -6.11 -16.20 8.07
N LEU A 13 -6.86 -15.23 7.54
CA LEU A 13 -6.36 -13.87 7.32
C LEU A 13 -5.88 -13.23 8.63
N TRP A 14 -6.68 -13.35 9.69
CA TRP A 14 -6.32 -12.84 11.02
C TRP A 14 -5.08 -13.53 11.58
N ALA A 15 -4.95 -14.84 11.43
CA ALA A 15 -3.78 -15.60 11.85
C ALA A 15 -2.52 -15.10 11.13
N CYS A 16 -2.58 -14.92 9.81
CA CYS A 16 -1.46 -14.39 9.03
C CYS A 16 -1.08 -12.96 9.47
N CYS A 17 -2.06 -12.10 9.75
CA CYS A 17 -1.80 -10.74 10.24
C CYS A 17 -1.13 -10.74 11.62
N ARG A 18 -1.59 -11.57 12.55
CA ARG A 18 -1.00 -11.66 13.89
C ARG A 18 0.44 -12.16 13.84
N LYS A 19 0.72 -13.14 12.97
CA LYS A 19 2.08 -13.63 12.72
C LYS A 19 2.97 -12.53 12.14
N ALA A 20 2.45 -11.73 11.21
CA ALA A 20 3.15 -10.55 10.68
C ALA A 20 3.49 -9.50 11.76
N CYS A 21 2.67 -9.41 12.81
CA CYS A 21 2.91 -8.56 13.98
C CYS A 21 3.76 -9.22 15.08
N GLY A 22 4.29 -10.44 14.87
CA GLY A 22 5.20 -11.14 15.80
C GLY A 22 4.55 -12.12 16.78
N SER A 23 3.29 -12.52 16.58
CA SER A 23 2.64 -13.58 17.37
C SER A 23 3.15 -14.98 16.98
N THR A 24 3.40 -15.85 17.97
CA THR A 24 3.92 -17.23 17.76
C THR A 24 2.88 -18.33 17.97
N LYS A 25 1.63 -17.99 18.33
CA LYS A 25 0.61 -18.98 18.71
C LYS A 25 -0.17 -19.57 17.52
N GLU A 26 0.14 -19.19 16.28
CA GLU A 26 -0.71 -19.48 15.12
C GLU A 26 -0.28 -20.68 14.27
N ASP A 27 0.91 -21.26 14.48
CA ASP A 27 1.41 -22.35 13.64
C ASP A 27 0.54 -23.62 13.67
N ALA A 28 -0.07 -23.91 14.83
CA ALA A 28 -0.99 -25.04 14.99
C ALA A 28 -2.31 -24.85 14.23
N PHE A 29 -2.82 -23.61 14.12
CA PHE A 29 -4.10 -23.33 13.46
C PHE A 29 -4.08 -23.63 11.96
N PHE A 30 -2.93 -23.41 11.32
CA PHE A 30 -2.77 -23.59 9.88
C PHE A 30 -2.83 -25.06 9.44
N GLN A 31 -2.41 -26.02 10.27
CA GLN A 31 -2.44 -27.45 9.91
C GLN A 31 -3.85 -28.04 9.99
N ASP A 32 -4.60 -27.73 11.03
CA ASP A 32 -5.91 -28.34 11.29
C ASP A 32 -7.02 -27.87 10.32
N SER A 33 -6.76 -26.80 9.57
CA SER A 33 -7.76 -26.10 8.76
C SER A 33 -7.66 -26.36 7.25
N LEU A 34 -6.61 -27.05 6.77
CA LEU A 34 -6.29 -27.13 5.33
C LEU A 34 -7.38 -27.79 4.48
N ASP A 35 -8.02 -28.83 5.01
CA ASP A 35 -9.01 -29.63 4.29
C ASP A 35 -10.38 -28.93 4.16
N GLN A 36 -10.61 -27.87 4.93
CA GLN A 36 -11.89 -27.14 4.99
C GLN A 36 -11.82 -25.76 4.33
N LEU A 37 -10.64 -25.35 3.83
CA LEU A 37 -10.43 -24.04 3.24
C LEU A 37 -10.94 -23.98 1.80
N ASP A 38 -11.78 -22.99 1.51
CA ASP A 38 -12.01 -22.54 0.15
C ASP A 38 -10.88 -21.58 -0.27
N TYR A 39 -9.92 -22.10 -1.04
CA TYR A 39 -8.77 -21.32 -1.51
C TYR A 39 -9.13 -20.19 -2.47
N GLN A 40 -10.23 -20.31 -3.23
CA GLN A 40 -10.69 -19.24 -4.12
C GLN A 40 -11.27 -18.09 -3.31
N LYS A 41 -12.09 -18.41 -2.30
CA LYS A 41 -12.60 -17.42 -1.35
C LYS A 41 -11.48 -16.79 -0.55
N LEU A 42 -10.49 -17.56 -0.11
CA LEU A 42 -9.31 -17.02 0.57
C LEU A 42 -8.55 -16.03 -0.31
N LEU A 43 -8.32 -16.37 -1.58
CA LEU A 43 -7.64 -15.50 -2.53
C LEU A 43 -8.41 -14.18 -2.72
N PHE A 44 -9.72 -14.27 -2.92
CA PHE A 44 -10.61 -13.13 -3.03
C PHE A 44 -10.53 -12.23 -1.78
N LEU A 45 -10.73 -12.79 -0.58
CA LEU A 45 -10.69 -12.03 0.67
C LEU A 45 -9.31 -11.41 0.91
N ALA A 46 -8.22 -12.14 0.61
CA ALA A 46 -6.87 -11.63 0.74
C ALA A 46 -6.61 -10.44 -0.19
N GLN A 47 -7.19 -10.42 -1.39
CA GLN A 47 -7.10 -9.30 -2.32
C GLN A 47 -7.95 -8.11 -1.86
N GLU A 48 -9.22 -8.33 -1.53
CA GLU A 48 -10.14 -7.29 -1.07
C GLU A 48 -9.62 -6.57 0.17
N HIS A 49 -9.07 -7.32 1.13
CA HIS A 49 -8.49 -6.75 2.35
C HIS A 49 -7.02 -6.30 2.18
N ARG A 50 -6.43 -6.42 0.99
CA ARG A 50 -5.02 -6.08 0.69
C ARG A 50 -4.00 -6.83 1.56
N LEU A 51 -4.35 -8.06 1.95
CA LEU A 51 -3.53 -8.96 2.76
C LEU A 51 -2.83 -10.05 1.92
N LEU A 52 -2.96 -10.02 0.60
CA LEU A 52 -2.44 -11.08 -0.27
C LEU A 52 -0.95 -11.37 -0.05
N LEU A 53 -0.10 -10.34 0.07
CA LEU A 53 1.34 -10.54 0.28
C LEU A 53 1.63 -11.17 1.65
N ILE A 54 0.86 -10.80 2.68
CA ILE A 54 0.97 -11.36 4.03
C ILE A 54 0.56 -12.84 4.01
N VAL A 55 -0.60 -13.17 3.42
CA VAL A 55 -1.07 -14.55 3.27
C VAL A 55 -0.09 -15.38 2.44
N ASN A 56 0.40 -14.83 1.35
CA ASN A 56 1.36 -15.50 0.50
C ASN A 56 2.68 -15.81 1.25
N HIS A 57 3.14 -14.89 2.08
CA HIS A 57 4.38 -15.06 2.86
C HIS A 57 4.22 -16.05 4.01
N TYR A 58 3.18 -15.91 4.83
CA TYR A 58 3.04 -16.65 6.09
C TYR A 58 2.29 -17.98 5.95
N PHE A 59 1.48 -18.13 4.91
CA PHE A 59 0.71 -19.35 4.67
C PHE A 59 1.14 -20.06 3.38
N ILE A 60 0.90 -19.48 2.21
CA ILE A 60 1.11 -20.19 0.92
C ILE A 60 2.55 -20.68 0.76
N ARG A 61 3.54 -19.82 1.02
CA ARG A 61 4.97 -20.19 0.90
C ARG A 61 5.39 -21.27 1.90
N VAL A 62 4.82 -21.26 3.10
CA VAL A 62 5.15 -22.19 4.19
C VAL A 62 4.55 -23.57 3.91
N TYR A 63 3.29 -23.62 3.47
CA TYR A 63 2.54 -24.85 3.22
C TYR A 63 2.58 -25.32 1.77
N LYS A 64 3.42 -24.73 0.91
CA LYS A 64 3.50 -25.01 -0.54
C LYS A 64 3.65 -26.48 -0.93
N HIS A 65 4.19 -27.31 -0.04
CA HIS A 65 4.38 -28.76 -0.27
C HIS A 65 3.16 -29.60 0.11
N THR A 66 2.24 -29.03 0.89
CA THR A 66 0.97 -29.65 1.31
C THR A 66 -0.19 -29.18 0.43
N LEU A 67 -0.09 -27.98 -0.13
CA LEU A 67 -1.08 -27.40 -1.04
C LEU A 67 -0.93 -27.94 -2.46
N ASN A 68 -2.01 -27.91 -3.24
CA ASN A 68 -1.94 -28.22 -4.67
C ASN A 68 -1.14 -27.15 -5.44
N GLU A 69 -0.49 -27.57 -6.54
CA GLU A 69 0.39 -26.69 -7.32
C GLU A 69 -0.37 -25.51 -7.94
N GLU A 70 -1.61 -25.73 -8.35
CA GLU A 70 -2.46 -24.71 -8.97
C GLU A 70 -2.71 -23.53 -8.01
N THR A 71 -3.10 -23.81 -6.76
CA THR A 71 -3.34 -22.79 -5.73
C THR A 71 -2.07 -22.01 -5.44
N VAL A 72 -0.95 -22.71 -5.25
CA VAL A 72 0.34 -22.05 -4.99
C VAL A 72 0.71 -21.13 -6.16
N SER A 73 0.54 -21.59 -7.40
CA SER A 73 0.80 -20.81 -8.61
C SER A 73 -0.09 -19.56 -8.71
N GLN A 74 -1.40 -19.69 -8.45
CA GLN A 74 -2.34 -18.57 -8.48
C GLN A 74 -1.98 -17.47 -7.48
N PHE A 75 -1.71 -17.83 -6.22
CA PHE A 75 -1.32 -16.87 -5.19
C PHE A 75 0.04 -16.20 -5.49
N HIS A 76 1.02 -16.96 -5.98
CA HIS A 76 2.30 -16.42 -6.40
C HIS A 76 2.17 -15.45 -7.58
N ALA A 77 1.39 -15.81 -8.60
CA ALA A 77 1.17 -14.95 -9.77
C ALA A 77 0.49 -13.64 -9.38
N ALA A 78 -0.56 -13.72 -8.56
CA ALA A 78 -1.26 -12.54 -8.05
C ALA A 78 -0.34 -11.66 -7.17
N SER A 79 0.46 -12.28 -6.31
CA SER A 79 1.45 -11.56 -5.47
C SER A 79 2.52 -10.88 -6.32
N LYS A 80 3.02 -11.54 -7.37
CA LYS A 80 4.02 -10.98 -8.29
C LYS A 80 3.51 -9.72 -8.98
N LYS A 81 2.25 -9.70 -9.41
CA LYS A 81 1.60 -8.52 -10.00
C LYS A 81 1.59 -7.34 -9.02
N ILE A 82 1.24 -7.60 -7.76
CA ILE A 82 1.26 -6.57 -6.72
C ILE A 82 2.68 -6.04 -6.50
N ILE A 83 3.66 -6.92 -6.33
CA ILE A 83 5.07 -6.54 -6.10
C ILE A 83 5.59 -5.67 -7.25
N PHE A 84 5.28 -6.02 -8.49
CA PHE A 84 5.67 -5.22 -9.65
C PHE A 84 5.06 -3.81 -9.58
N GLY A 85 3.78 -3.69 -9.23
CA GLY A 85 3.13 -2.39 -8.99
C GLY A 85 3.80 -1.59 -7.87
N GLN A 86 4.19 -2.24 -6.76
CA GLN A 86 4.91 -1.56 -5.67
C GLN A 86 6.28 -1.04 -6.10
N LEU A 87 6.99 -1.78 -6.96
CA LEU A 87 8.26 -1.33 -7.53
C LEU A 87 8.08 -0.12 -8.44
N GLN A 88 7.06 -0.12 -9.30
CA GLN A 88 6.73 1.03 -10.15
C GLN A 88 6.36 2.27 -9.30
N LEU A 89 5.53 2.09 -8.27
CA LEU A 89 5.18 3.15 -7.32
C LEU A 89 6.43 3.72 -6.62
N SER A 90 7.36 2.85 -6.23
CA SER A 90 8.63 3.25 -5.60
C SER A 90 9.49 4.07 -6.55
N ALA A 91 9.55 3.69 -7.83
CA ALA A 91 10.27 4.44 -8.85
C ALA A 91 9.64 5.83 -9.07
N GLU A 92 8.31 5.93 -9.13
CA GLU A 92 7.61 7.22 -9.21
C GLU A 92 7.87 8.11 -7.99
N LEU A 93 7.85 7.54 -6.79
CA LEU A 93 8.20 8.27 -5.56
C LEU A 93 9.61 8.85 -5.63
N CYS A 94 10.60 8.05 -6.07
CA CYS A 94 11.97 8.53 -6.22
C CYS A 94 12.08 9.68 -7.25
N LYS A 95 11.34 9.62 -8.37
CA LYS A 95 11.34 10.71 -9.37
C LYS A 95 10.78 12.01 -8.78
N ILE A 96 9.64 11.93 -8.09
CA ILE A 96 9.03 13.09 -7.44
C ILE A 96 9.97 13.65 -6.38
N GLN A 97 10.53 12.78 -5.54
CA GLN A 97 11.50 13.16 -4.50
C GLN A 97 12.69 13.91 -5.10
N GLN A 98 13.30 13.38 -6.16
CA GLN A 98 14.45 14.00 -6.79
C GLN A 98 14.10 15.39 -7.35
N SER A 99 12.97 15.52 -8.05
CA SER A 99 12.52 16.80 -8.60
C SER A 99 12.31 17.86 -7.51
N LEU A 100 11.74 17.47 -6.36
CA LEU A 100 11.57 18.40 -5.22
C LEU A 100 12.90 18.77 -4.56
N LEU A 101 13.83 17.82 -4.43
CA LEU A 101 15.16 18.05 -3.87
C LEU A 101 15.98 19.01 -4.74
N ASP A 102 15.94 18.85 -6.07
CA ASP A 102 16.71 19.64 -7.02
C ASP A 102 16.40 21.15 -6.93
N VAL A 103 15.17 21.51 -6.55
CA VAL A 103 14.74 22.91 -6.36
C VAL A 103 14.68 23.33 -4.88
N GLY A 104 15.12 22.47 -3.96
CA GLY A 104 15.17 22.76 -2.53
C GLY A 104 13.81 22.82 -1.82
N VAL A 105 12.78 22.16 -2.35
CA VAL A 105 11.46 22.09 -1.71
C VAL A 105 11.50 21.13 -0.53
N LYS A 106 11.25 21.66 0.66
CA LYS A 106 11.08 20.84 1.88
C LYS A 106 9.82 20.00 1.75
N HIS A 107 9.94 18.70 1.95
CA HIS A 107 8.82 17.76 1.83
C HIS A 107 8.97 16.56 2.79
N LEU A 108 7.85 15.88 3.03
CA LEU A 108 7.78 14.64 3.80
C LEU A 108 6.79 13.68 3.14
N PHE A 109 7.24 12.50 2.71
CA PHE A 109 6.35 11.43 2.27
C PHE A 109 5.63 10.80 3.49
N LEU A 110 4.29 10.74 3.45
CA LEU A 110 3.45 10.29 4.57
C LEU A 110 3.28 8.76 4.58
N LYS A 111 3.38 8.16 3.41
CA LYS A 111 3.34 6.70 3.21
C LYS A 111 4.52 6.32 2.33
N GLY A 112 5.07 5.14 2.56
CA GLY A 112 6.13 4.64 1.68
C GLY A 112 6.46 3.17 1.92
N PRO A 113 7.10 2.54 0.93
CA PRO A 113 7.53 1.14 1.00
C PRO A 113 8.48 0.87 2.19
N LEU A 114 9.26 1.87 2.60
CA LEU A 114 10.15 1.79 3.77
C LEU A 114 9.40 1.52 5.09
N LEU A 115 8.15 1.97 5.22
CA LEU A 115 7.33 1.67 6.40
C LEU A 115 6.96 0.18 6.49
N GLY A 116 7.00 -0.57 5.37
CA GLY A 116 6.74 -2.01 5.39
C GLY A 116 7.74 -2.77 6.27
N LYS A 117 9.02 -2.38 6.23
CA LYS A 117 10.05 -2.95 7.10
C LYS A 117 9.78 -2.66 8.58
N GLN A 118 9.35 -1.45 8.91
CA GLN A 118 9.06 -1.06 10.30
C GLN A 118 7.80 -1.75 10.84
N LEU A 119 6.78 -1.95 10.00
CA LEU A 119 5.50 -2.52 10.42
C LEU A 119 5.46 -4.05 10.39
N PHE A 120 6.11 -4.67 9.40
CA PHE A 120 5.99 -6.11 9.13
C PHE A 120 7.34 -6.84 9.11
N GLY A 121 8.44 -6.16 9.41
CA GLY A 121 9.80 -6.71 9.32
C GLY A 121 10.35 -6.84 7.89
N ASP A 122 9.49 -6.75 6.87
CA ASP A 122 9.84 -6.86 5.45
C ASP A 122 9.13 -5.76 4.64
N THR A 123 9.91 -4.99 3.87
CA THR A 123 9.42 -3.96 2.95
C THR A 123 8.38 -4.48 1.96
N LEU A 124 8.44 -5.75 1.57
CA LEU A 124 7.60 -6.34 0.53
C LEU A 124 6.21 -6.74 1.01
N LEU A 125 5.90 -6.64 2.30
CA LEU A 125 4.61 -7.07 2.84
C LEU A 125 3.57 -5.93 2.91
N ARG A 126 3.99 -4.68 2.70
CA ARG A 126 3.08 -3.55 2.68
C ARG A 126 2.63 -3.23 1.25
N TYR A 127 1.33 -3.24 1.06
CA TYR A 127 0.69 -2.67 -0.13
C TYR A 127 0.47 -1.16 0.05
N SER A 128 0.90 -0.35 -0.93
CA SER A 128 0.53 1.06 -1.07
C SER A 128 -0.12 1.30 -2.44
N GLY A 129 -1.24 2.02 -2.46
CA GLY A 129 -1.97 2.33 -3.70
C GLY A 129 -1.70 3.72 -4.26
N ASP A 130 -1.23 4.63 -3.41
CA ASP A 130 -1.01 6.05 -3.66
C ASP A 130 0.33 6.52 -3.11
N ILE A 131 0.76 7.70 -3.58
CA ILE A 131 1.87 8.48 -3.04
C ILE A 131 1.28 9.70 -2.33
N ASP A 132 1.55 9.84 -1.04
CA ASP A 132 1.16 11.00 -0.26
C ASP A 132 2.40 11.75 0.21
N PHE A 133 2.46 13.05 -0.01
CA PHE A 133 3.54 13.88 0.53
C PHE A 133 3.06 15.26 0.97
N LEU A 134 3.71 15.76 2.01
CA LEU A 134 3.42 17.04 2.65
C LEU A 134 4.51 18.05 2.31
N VAL A 135 4.12 19.29 2.02
CA VAL A 135 5.04 20.43 1.90
C VAL A 135 4.57 21.58 2.80
N PRO A 136 5.44 22.51 3.22
CA PRO A 136 5.00 23.73 3.88
C PRO A 136 4.06 24.54 2.96
N PRO A 137 3.03 25.21 3.51
CA PRO A 137 2.14 26.10 2.75
C PRO A 137 2.85 27.14 1.88
N SER A 138 4.04 27.59 2.28
CA SER A 138 4.87 28.55 1.54
C SER A 138 5.51 27.96 0.28
N GLU A 139 5.59 26.63 0.16
CA GLU A 139 6.26 25.92 -0.93
C GLU A 139 5.28 25.25 -1.92
N ILE A 140 3.96 25.38 -1.71
CA ILE A 140 2.91 24.78 -2.56
C ILE A 140 3.13 25.12 -4.04
N GLU A 141 3.43 26.38 -4.36
CA GLU A 141 3.64 26.82 -5.74
C GLU A 141 4.84 26.13 -6.38
N LYS A 142 5.97 26.02 -5.67
CA LYS A 142 7.14 25.31 -6.17
C LYS A 142 6.85 23.82 -6.36
N ALA A 143 6.18 23.19 -5.38
CA ALA A 143 5.78 21.79 -5.48
C ALA A 143 4.85 21.55 -6.68
N HIS A 144 3.89 22.44 -6.92
CA HIS A 144 3.00 22.38 -8.08
C HIS A 144 3.77 22.49 -9.41
N ILE A 145 4.77 23.38 -9.49
CA ILE A 145 5.64 23.51 -10.66
C ILE A 145 6.41 22.21 -10.90
N CYS A 146 7.00 21.59 -9.86
CA CYS A 146 7.69 20.31 -10.00
C CYS A 146 6.76 19.21 -10.52
N MET A 147 5.55 19.08 -9.95
CA MET A 147 4.57 18.08 -10.39
C MET A 147 4.18 18.29 -11.86
N THR A 148 3.90 19.53 -12.27
CA THR A 148 3.52 19.82 -13.66
C THR A 148 4.66 19.60 -14.65
N GLN A 149 5.91 19.89 -14.27
CA GLN A 149 7.11 19.59 -15.07
C GLN A 149 7.34 18.08 -15.24
N LEU A 150 6.97 17.28 -14.24
CA LEU A 150 6.97 15.82 -14.31
C LEU A 150 5.80 15.26 -15.14
N GLY A 151 4.95 16.11 -15.72
CA GLY A 151 3.81 15.71 -16.55
C GLY A 151 2.54 15.37 -15.76
N TYR A 152 2.50 15.66 -14.45
CA TYR A 152 1.30 15.47 -13.64
C TYR A 152 0.32 16.64 -13.82
N THR A 153 -0.97 16.32 -13.84
CA THR A 153 -2.08 17.27 -13.94
C THR A 153 -2.99 17.18 -12.72
N THR A 154 -3.70 18.28 -12.43
CA THR A 154 -4.68 18.35 -11.35
C THR A 154 -5.80 19.31 -11.72
N ASP A 155 -7.02 19.02 -11.25
CA ASP A 155 -8.19 19.89 -11.43
C ASP A 155 -8.19 21.09 -10.48
N CYS A 156 -7.32 21.09 -9.47
CA CYS A 156 -7.21 22.17 -8.50
C CYS A 156 -6.24 23.26 -8.99
N SER A 157 -6.73 24.48 -9.18
CA SER A 157 -5.86 25.60 -9.57
C SER A 157 -4.92 26.02 -8.42
N ILE A 158 -3.72 26.53 -8.76
CA ILE A 158 -2.77 27.04 -7.76
C ILE A 158 -3.38 28.15 -6.86
N LYS A 159 -4.22 29.02 -7.43
CA LYS A 159 -4.95 30.05 -6.68
C LYS A 159 -5.88 29.43 -5.62
N THR A 160 -6.52 28.33 -5.97
CA THR A 160 -7.39 27.56 -5.07
C THR A 160 -6.56 26.92 -3.94
N MET A 161 -5.42 26.29 -4.26
CA MET A 161 -4.53 25.69 -3.25
C MET A 161 -4.06 26.74 -2.22
N HIS A 162 -3.57 27.90 -2.68
CA HIS A 162 -3.17 28.99 -1.77
C HIS A 162 -4.31 29.50 -0.89
N ARG A 163 -5.53 29.59 -1.44
CA ARG A 163 -6.70 30.00 -0.67
C ARG A 163 -6.98 29.02 0.46
N TYR A 164 -6.87 27.72 0.22
CA TYR A 164 -7.04 26.70 1.25
C TYR A 164 -5.90 26.74 2.27
N ALA A 165 -4.65 26.83 1.84
CA ALA A 165 -3.50 26.88 2.73
C ALA A 165 -3.53 28.09 3.70
N LYS A 166 -4.10 29.23 3.27
CA LYS A 166 -4.28 30.42 4.12
C LYS A 166 -5.42 30.29 5.12
N ARG A 167 -6.49 29.58 4.74
CA ARG A 167 -7.62 29.32 5.62
C ARG A 167 -7.22 28.18 6.53
N LYS A 168 -6.82 28.46 7.78
CA LYS A 168 -6.55 27.45 8.83
C LYS A 168 -7.76 26.55 9.17
N THR A 169 -8.79 26.50 8.32
CA THR A 169 -10.04 25.77 8.51
C THR A 169 -10.07 24.48 7.68
N LEU A 170 -10.82 23.51 8.20
CA LEU A 170 -10.87 22.07 7.92
C LEU A 170 -11.29 21.61 6.49
N GLY A 171 -11.27 22.47 5.47
CA GLY A 171 -11.93 22.19 4.19
C GLY A 171 -11.16 21.24 3.26
N GLN A 172 -9.99 21.68 2.77
CA GLN A 172 -9.19 20.92 1.80
C GLN A 172 -7.71 21.11 2.15
N LYS A 173 -7.05 20.01 2.52
CA LYS A 173 -5.65 19.98 2.96
C LYS A 173 -4.72 19.33 1.94
N ASP A 174 -5.30 18.92 0.81
CA ASP A 174 -4.60 18.19 -0.22
C ASP A 174 -5.09 18.55 -1.63
N THR A 175 -4.30 18.11 -2.59
CA THR A 175 -4.67 18.10 -4.00
C THR A 175 -4.18 16.82 -4.64
N VAL A 176 -5.06 16.22 -5.42
CA VAL A 176 -4.79 15.03 -6.18
C VAL A 176 -4.18 15.38 -7.53
N TYR A 177 -3.09 14.70 -7.88
CA TYR A 177 -2.44 14.72 -9.17
C TYR A 177 -2.55 13.36 -9.87
N HIS A 178 -2.67 13.42 -11.19
CA HIS A 178 -2.71 12.27 -12.09
C HIS A 178 -1.65 12.44 -13.19
N HIS A 179 -1.06 11.33 -13.65
CA HIS A 179 -0.15 11.33 -14.78
C HIS A 179 -0.65 10.34 -15.84
N PRO A 180 -0.78 10.73 -17.14
CA PRO A 180 -1.37 9.85 -18.17
C PRO A 180 -0.64 8.50 -18.35
N GLY A 181 0.68 8.49 -18.12
CA GLY A 181 1.52 7.28 -18.19
C GLY A 181 1.68 6.52 -16.87
N SER A 182 0.99 6.91 -15.79
CA SER A 182 1.10 6.27 -14.47
C SER A 182 -0.28 5.90 -13.93
N PRO A 183 -0.48 4.67 -13.43
CA PRO A 183 -1.74 4.29 -12.79
C PRO A 183 -1.86 4.84 -11.36
N PHE A 184 -0.79 5.45 -10.82
CA PHE A 184 -0.73 5.86 -9.43
C PHE A 184 -1.24 7.28 -9.23
N ARG A 185 -2.01 7.44 -8.15
CA ARG A 185 -2.46 8.74 -7.68
C ARG A 185 -1.41 9.35 -6.76
N VAL A 186 -1.17 10.64 -6.92
CA VAL A 186 -0.27 11.40 -6.04
C VAL A 186 -1.06 12.48 -5.32
N GLU A 187 -0.98 12.53 -4.00
CA GLU A 187 -1.66 13.51 -3.17
C GLU A 187 -0.63 14.44 -2.52
N LEU A 188 -0.73 15.73 -2.85
CA LEU A 188 0.06 16.80 -2.26
C LEU A 188 -0.72 17.41 -1.09
N HIS A 189 -0.17 17.32 0.11
CA HIS A 189 -0.72 17.86 1.36
C HIS A 189 0.01 19.15 1.77
N TRP A 190 -0.62 20.02 2.58
CA TRP A 190 0.02 21.23 3.17
C TRP A 190 -0.52 21.63 4.56
#